data_AF-A0A7S4K9U5-F1
#
_entry.id   AF-A0A7S4K9U5-F1
#
_cell.length_a   1.000
_cell.length_b   1.000
_cell.length_c   1.000
_cell.angle_alpha   90.00
_cell.angle_beta   90.00
_cell.angle_gamma   90.00
#
_symmetry.space_group_name_H-M   'P 1'
#
loop_
_entity.id
_entity.type
_entity.pdbx_description
1 polymer ?
#
loop_
_entity_poly.entity_id
_entity_poly.type
_entity_poly.pdbx_seq_one_letter_code
_entity_poly.pdbx_strand_id
1 'polypeptide(L)'
;ASLEHAVVLRVSNADLRNSDPLPNVLVNIGVDLQDVGDIVFDGDKVAYLVVGPGKTEKACVRLLAKELVGTGITVAPLDPGETVPDDGDLQDMEVQRIDKREQKRRK
;
A
#
# COMPACT_ATOMS: atom_id res chain seq x y z
N ALA A 1 -3.53 25.14 13.32
CA ALA A 1 -2.97 23.77 13.37
C ALA A 1 -4.11 22.82 13.03
N SER A 2 -4.38 22.61 11.74
CA SER A 2 -5.32 21.58 11.31
C SER A 2 -4.68 20.24 11.62
N LEU A 3 -5.33 19.42 12.46
CA LEU A 3 -5.04 18.00 12.51
C LEU A 3 -5.23 17.46 11.10
N GLU A 4 -4.14 17.26 10.38
CA GLU A 4 -4.17 16.61 9.07
C GLU A 4 -4.63 15.18 9.32
N HIS A 5 -5.91 14.94 9.05
CA HIS A 5 -6.53 13.63 9.23
C HIS A 5 -5.92 12.65 8.23
N ALA A 6 -5.00 11.80 8.68
CA ALA A 6 -4.53 10.68 7.90
C ALA A 6 -5.67 9.67 7.67
N VAL A 7 -5.64 9.01 6.52
CA VAL A 7 -6.60 7.96 6.15
C VAL A 7 -5.87 6.63 6.17
N VAL A 8 -6.44 5.64 6.84
CA VAL A 8 -5.93 4.26 6.77
C VAL A 8 -6.63 3.56 5.62
N LEU A 9 -5.87 3.01 4.69
CA LEU A 9 -6.36 2.17 3.61
C LEU A 9 -6.07 0.71 3.92
N ARG A 10 -7.06 -0.15 3.72
CA ARG A 10 -6.89 -1.61 3.72
C ARG A 10 -6.81 -2.11 2.28
N VAL A 11 -5.73 -2.83 2.00
CA VAL A 11 -5.55 -3.64 0.79
C VAL A 11 -5.88 -5.08 1.16
N SER A 12 -6.69 -5.76 0.35
CA SER A 12 -7.04 -7.17 0.59
C SER A 12 -6.93 -7.99 -0.69
N ASN A 13 -6.67 -9.29 -0.52
CA ASN A 13 -6.52 -10.27 -1.61
C ASN A 13 -5.35 -10.01 -2.58
N ALA A 14 -4.37 -9.20 -2.15
CA ALA A 14 -3.11 -9.09 -2.86
C ALA A 14 -2.22 -10.33 -2.56
N ASP A 15 -1.27 -10.63 -3.42
CA ASP A 15 -0.15 -11.52 -3.14
C ASP A 15 1.07 -10.65 -2.89
N LEU A 16 1.23 -10.22 -1.64
CA LEU A 16 2.22 -9.22 -1.24
C LEU A 16 3.65 -9.76 -1.32
N ARG A 17 3.83 -11.08 -1.24
CA ARG A 17 5.14 -11.74 -1.42
C ARG A 17 5.62 -11.67 -2.86
N ASN A 18 4.71 -11.79 -3.82
CA ASN A 18 5.05 -11.80 -5.24
C ASN A 18 4.91 -10.42 -5.92
N SER A 19 4.25 -9.47 -5.25
CA SER A 19 4.17 -8.08 -5.69
C SER A 19 5.51 -7.35 -5.54
N ASP A 20 5.69 -6.28 -6.29
CA ASP A 20 6.78 -5.33 -6.01
C ASP A 20 6.55 -4.71 -4.61
N PRO A 21 7.61 -4.36 -3.85
CA PRO A 21 7.48 -3.68 -2.57
C PRO A 21 6.58 -2.46 -2.68
N LEU A 22 5.69 -2.26 -1.70
CA LEU A 22 4.69 -1.21 -1.73
C LEU A 22 5.28 0.21 -1.95
N PRO A 23 6.42 0.60 -1.36
CA PRO A 23 7.05 1.89 -1.68
C PRO A 23 7.33 2.08 -3.18
N ASN A 24 7.78 1.03 -3.87
CA ASN A 24 8.04 1.08 -5.31
C ASN A 24 6.75 1.20 -6.11
N VAL A 25 5.71 0.45 -5.70
CA VAL A 25 4.39 0.50 -6.35
C VAL A 25 3.77 1.88 -6.18
N LEU A 26 3.84 2.47 -4.98
CA LEU A 26 3.33 3.80 -4.66
C LEU A 26 4.00 4.88 -5.53
N VAL A 27 5.33 4.84 -5.66
CA VAL A 27 6.06 5.75 -6.56
C VAL A 27 5.63 5.57 -8.01
N ASN A 28 5.44 4.32 -8.46
CA ASN A 28 5.00 4.04 -9.84
C ASN A 28 3.61 4.59 -10.17
N ILE A 29 2.70 4.62 -9.20
CA ILE A 29 1.36 5.22 -9.36
C ILE A 29 1.33 6.73 -9.10
N GLY A 30 2.51 7.35 -8.89
CA GLY A 30 2.68 8.78 -8.71
C GLY A 30 2.30 9.30 -7.32
N VAL A 31 2.38 8.45 -6.30
CA VAL A 31 2.24 8.82 -4.89
C VAL A 31 3.61 9.25 -4.35
N ASP A 32 3.64 10.40 -3.68
CA ASP A 32 4.82 10.83 -2.93
C ASP A 32 4.88 10.07 -1.61
N LEU A 33 6.03 9.45 -1.30
CA LEU A 33 6.21 8.70 -0.05
C LEU A 33 6.19 9.62 1.18
N GLN A 34 6.39 10.93 1.03
CA GLN A 34 6.20 11.89 2.12
C GLN A 34 4.73 12.01 2.56
N ASP A 35 3.79 11.67 1.67
CA ASP A 35 2.35 11.64 1.96
C ASP A 35 1.89 10.26 2.46
N VAL A 36 2.82 9.34 2.76
CA VAL A 36 2.54 7.98 3.21
C VAL A 36 3.24 7.75 4.55
N GLY A 37 2.49 7.32 5.54
CA GLY A 37 3.02 6.91 6.84
C GLY A 37 3.37 5.43 6.85
N ASP A 38 3.09 4.78 7.97
CA ASP A 38 3.43 3.37 8.14
C ASP A 38 2.61 2.45 7.21
N ILE A 39 3.28 1.38 6.79
CA ILE A 39 2.67 0.27 6.07
C ILE A 39 2.82 -0.97 6.95
N VAL A 40 1.67 -1.59 7.27
CA VAL A 40 1.60 -2.77 8.12
C VAL A 40 1.08 -3.95 7.29
N PHE A 41 1.80 -5.05 7.27
CA PHE A 41 1.34 -6.29 6.66
C PHE A 41 0.65 -7.19 7.68
N ASP A 42 -0.50 -7.71 7.28
CA ASP A 42 -1.22 -8.76 7.99
C ASP A 42 -1.17 -10.03 7.14
N GLY A 43 -0.12 -10.79 7.39
CA GLY A 43 0.28 -11.92 6.56
C GLY A 43 0.59 -11.52 5.12
N ASP A 44 0.28 -12.41 4.17
CA ASP A 44 0.71 -12.25 2.77
C ASP A 44 -0.35 -11.62 1.87
N LYS A 45 -1.55 -11.35 2.42
CA LYS A 45 -2.73 -10.99 1.63
C LYS A 45 -3.38 -9.68 1.98
N VAL A 46 -3.06 -9.14 3.14
CA VAL A 46 -3.65 -7.92 3.65
C VAL A 46 -2.53 -6.96 4.02
N ALA A 47 -2.71 -5.70 3.61
CA ALA A 47 -1.82 -4.62 4.01
C ALA A 47 -2.65 -3.41 4.43
N TYR A 48 -2.16 -2.68 5.42
CA TYR A 48 -2.71 -1.43 5.89
C TYR A 48 -1.72 -0.32 5.58
N LEU A 49 -2.19 0.77 4.99
CA LEU A 49 -1.36 1.91 4.62
C LEU A 49 -1.94 3.17 5.24
N VAL A 50 -1.13 3.90 5.98
CA VAL A 50 -1.47 5.26 6.43
C VAL A 50 -1.13 6.22 5.29
N VAL A 51 -2.10 7.00 4.81
CA VAL A 51 -1.90 7.95 3.71
C VAL A 51 -2.51 9.32 3.99
N GLY A 52 -1.95 10.33 3.34
CA GLY A 52 -2.53 11.68 3.30
C GLY A 52 -3.90 11.70 2.61
N PRO A 53 -4.86 12.47 3.13
CA PRO A 53 -6.20 12.54 2.56
C PRO A 53 -6.20 13.22 1.18
N GLY A 54 -7.25 13.00 0.40
CA GLY A 54 -7.49 13.76 -0.82
C GLY A 54 -6.79 13.18 -2.05
N LYS A 55 -5.66 13.74 -2.49
CA LYS A 55 -5.03 13.31 -3.76
C LYS A 55 -4.40 11.92 -3.62
N THR A 56 -3.62 11.70 -2.57
CA THR A 56 -2.88 10.46 -2.33
C THR A 56 -3.83 9.30 -2.08
N GLU A 57 -4.77 9.46 -1.15
CA GLU A 57 -5.87 8.51 -0.92
C GLU A 57 -6.58 8.09 -2.22
N LYS A 58 -7.04 9.06 -3.03
CA LYS A 58 -7.75 8.77 -4.29
C LYS A 58 -6.87 8.05 -5.31
N ALA A 59 -5.58 8.36 -5.36
CA ALA A 59 -4.63 7.68 -6.24
C ALA A 59 -4.47 6.21 -5.82
N CYS A 60 -4.24 5.96 -4.52
CA CYS A 60 -4.12 4.62 -3.97
C CYS A 60 -5.37 3.77 -4.24
N VAL A 61 -6.56 4.26 -3.87
CA VAL A 61 -7.83 3.53 -4.07
C VAL A 61 -8.06 3.18 -5.55
N ARG A 62 -7.68 4.07 -6.47
CA ARG A 62 -7.95 3.89 -7.91
C ARG A 62 -6.93 3.01 -8.63
N LEU A 63 -5.65 3.08 -8.23
CA LEU A 63 -4.53 2.55 -9.01
C LEU A 63 -3.79 1.40 -8.33
N LEU A 64 -3.74 1.36 -7.00
CA LEU A 64 -2.92 0.39 -6.28
C LEU A 64 -3.33 -1.06 -6.59
N ALA A 65 -4.62 -1.34 -6.67
CA ALA A 65 -5.14 -2.67 -7.03
C ALA A 65 -4.71 -3.17 -8.43
N LYS A 66 -4.29 -2.28 -9.33
CA LYS A 66 -3.88 -2.63 -10.71
C LYS A 66 -2.40 -2.99 -10.82
N GLU A 67 -1.59 -2.53 -9.87
CA GLU A 67 -0.15 -2.76 -9.86
C GLU A 67 0.25 -3.94 -8.97
N LEU A 68 -0.67 -4.39 -8.10
CA LEU A 68 -0.45 -5.55 -7.23
C LEU A 68 -0.79 -6.86 -7.94
N VAL A 69 -0.05 -7.90 -7.58
CA VAL A 69 -0.34 -9.28 -8.01
C VAL A 69 -1.45 -9.83 -7.13
N GLY A 70 -2.42 -10.53 -7.70
CA GLY A 70 -3.55 -11.09 -6.94
C GLY A 70 -4.82 -11.22 -7.78
N THR A 71 -5.92 -11.66 -7.16
CA THR A 71 -7.23 -11.78 -7.80
C THR A 71 -8.30 -11.23 -6.89
N GLY A 72 -9.17 -10.35 -7.41
CA GLY A 72 -10.18 -9.68 -6.60
C GLY A 72 -9.58 -8.74 -5.56
N ILE A 73 -8.48 -8.07 -5.90
CA ILE A 73 -7.79 -7.13 -5.03
C ILE A 73 -8.72 -5.94 -4.75
N THR A 74 -8.89 -5.62 -3.48
CA THR A 74 -9.66 -4.44 -3.04
C THR A 74 -8.75 -3.48 -2.30
N VAL A 75 -8.99 -2.18 -2.50
CA VAL A 75 -8.31 -1.10 -1.79
C VAL A 75 -9.38 -0.11 -1.36
N ALA A 76 -9.58 0.04 -0.06
CA ALA A 76 -10.63 0.90 0.50
C ALA A 76 -10.18 1.51 1.82
N PRO A 77 -10.73 2.68 2.20
CA PRO A 77 -10.57 3.19 3.56
C PRO A 77 -11.02 2.16 4.59
N LEU A 78 -10.31 2.13 5.72
CA LEU A 78 -10.67 1.30 6.86
C LEU A 78 -11.99 1.79 7.45
N ASP A 79 -12.91 0.86 7.72
CA ASP A 79 -14.24 1.21 8.24
C ASP A 79 -14.14 1.67 9.71
N PRO A 80 -15.04 2.57 10.16
CA PRO A 80 -15.05 3.01 11.55
C PRO A 80 -15.21 1.83 12.52
N GLY A 81 -14.25 1.68 13.43
CA GLY A 81 -14.24 0.61 14.45
C GLY A 81 -13.46 -0.64 14.05
N GLU A 82 -12.96 -0.74 12.82
CA GLU A 82 -11.93 -1.71 12.47
C GLU A 82 -10.55 -1.25 12.97
N THR A 83 -9.71 -2.20 13.37
CA THR A 83 -8.36 -1.93 13.90
C THR A 83 -7.30 -2.45 12.95
N VAL A 84 -6.16 -1.77 12.93
CA VAL A 84 -4.91 -2.29 12.35
C VAL A 84 -4.33 -3.29 13.35
N PRO A 85 -3.87 -4.48 12.93
CA PRO A 85 -3.27 -5.45 13.85
C PRO A 85 -2.00 -4.90 14.50
N ASP A 86 -1.86 -5.09 15.81
CA ASP A 86 -0.70 -4.63 16.59
C ASP A 86 0.54 -5.51 16.36
N ASP A 87 0.34 -6.73 15.86
CA ASP A 87 1.36 -7.75 15.60
C ASP A 87 1.70 -7.91 14.10
N GLY A 88 1.25 -6.97 13.26
CA GLY A 88 1.59 -6.95 11.85
C GLY A 88 3.05 -6.58 11.57
N ASP A 89 3.57 -7.05 10.44
CA ASP A 89 4.94 -6.75 10.02
C ASP A 89 5.04 -5.35 9.41
N LEU A 90 5.90 -4.50 9.95
CA LEU A 90 6.16 -3.17 9.40
C LEU A 90 7.01 -3.26 8.14
N GLN A 91 6.56 -2.61 7.07
CA GLN A 91 7.31 -2.48 5.84
C GLN A 91 8.18 -1.22 5.88
N ASP A 92 9.46 -1.40 5.57
CA ASP A 92 10.41 -0.29 5.41
C ASP A 92 9.99 0.60 4.23
N MET A 93 10.02 1.92 4.45
CA MET A 93 9.55 2.96 3.53
C MET A 93 10.63 3.46 2.57
N GLU A 94 11.68 2.66 2.35
CA GLU A 94 12.70 2.93 1.35
C GLU A 94 12.38 2.27 0.01
N VAL A 95 12.58 3.03 -1.08
CA VAL A 95 12.47 2.48 -2.45
C VAL A 95 13.58 1.46 -2.65
N GLN A 96 13.18 0.20 -2.80
CA GLN A 96 14.13 -0.89 -2.96
C GLN A 96 14.62 -0.97 -4.40
N ARG A 97 15.93 -1.17 -4.59
CA ARG A 97 16.51 -1.38 -5.93
C ARG A 97 16.15 -2.77 -6.43
N ILE A 98 15.06 -2.88 -7.18
CA ILE A 98 14.68 -4.11 -7.87
C ILE A 98 15.51 -4.23 -9.15
N ASP A 99 16.10 -5.40 -9.40
CA ASP A 99 16.78 -5.66 -10.67
C ASP A 99 15.76 -5.69 -11.81
N LYS A 100 15.97 -4.84 -12.84
CA LYS A 100 15.05 -4.70 -13.99
C LYS A 100 14.78 -6.02 -14.72
N ARG A 101 15.66 -7.02 -14.58
CA ARG A 101 15.47 -8.36 -15.16
C ARG A 101 14.43 -9.20 -14.41
N GLU A 102 14.30 -9.00 -13.10
CA GLU A 102 13.31 -9.71 -12.28
C GLU A 102 11.91 -9.11 -12.46
N GLN A 103 11.82 -7.78 -12.59
CA GLN A 103 10.54 -7.08 -12.78
C GLN A 103 9.80 -7.51 -14.06
N LYS A 104 10.53 -7.85 -15.14
CA LYS A 104 9.95 -8.39 -16.38
C LYS A 104 9.48 -9.85 -16.28
N ARG A 105 9.92 -10.60 -15.27
CA ARG A 105 9.53 -12.01 -15.06
C ARG A 105 8.28 -12.16 -14.19
N ARG A 106 7.92 -11.12 -13.43
CA ARG A 106 6.79 -11.10 -12.49
C ARG A 106 5.51 -10.46 -13.06
N LYS A 107 5.60 -9.76 -14.19
CA LYS A 107 4.47 -9.29 -15.00
C LYS A 107 4.03 -10.35 -16.00
#